data_AF-A0A3S2ZAT7-F1
#
_entry.id   AF-A0A3S2ZAT7-F1
#
_cell.length_a   1.000
_cell.length_b   1.000
_cell.length_c   1.000
_cell.angle_alpha   90.00
_cell.angle_beta   90.00
_cell.angle_gamma   90.00
#
_symmetry.space_group_name_H-M   'P 1'
#
loop_
_entity.id
_entity.type
_entity.pdbx_description
1 polymer ?
#
loop_
_entity_poly.entity_id
_entity_poly.type
_entity_poly.pdbx_seq_one_letter_code
_entity_poly.pdbx_strand_id
1 'polypeptide(L)'
;MPVPGKILALIAALFITVGTTSVRAAGFDISVVFGGGLTTSQQSVFSQAESFWESLITGYQPGITLSGITIQASGVPIDGNGQILGQAGPTSGVFQQGFGIATQGVMQFDTADLGVLETAGLLDEVIIHEMAHVMGFGTLWELNGLSAPGSGQYTGQNALDIYRLEFDPLATFIPVELDGGEGTADGHWDEGWAGTANELMTGFLNVPAFISATTVASFQDLGYTTIDLVVAVPLPASALLLLAGLGCLGGVRFTARRRNHRAAKHPSSVA
;
A
#
# COMPACT_ATOMS: atom_id res chain seq x y z
N MET A 1 -61.82 -27.31 9.06
CA MET A 1 -61.41 -28.40 8.13
C MET A 1 -60.92 -27.74 6.84
N PRO A 2 -59.84 -28.22 6.22
CA PRO A 2 -58.52 -27.58 6.30
C PRO A 2 -58.23 -26.49 5.24
N VAL A 3 -57.23 -25.69 5.60
CA VAL A 3 -56.71 -24.44 5.01
C VAL A 3 -56.15 -24.64 3.59
N PRO A 4 -56.32 -23.70 2.64
CA PRO A 4 -55.65 -23.78 1.34
C PRO A 4 -54.15 -23.54 1.51
N GLY A 5 -53.36 -24.56 1.14
CA GLY A 5 -51.89 -24.54 1.19
C GLY A 5 -51.32 -23.50 0.22
N LYS A 6 -50.51 -22.60 0.76
CA LYS A 6 -49.65 -21.71 -0.01
C LYS A 6 -48.53 -22.55 -0.63
N ILE A 7 -48.57 -22.74 -1.95
CA ILE A 7 -47.46 -23.32 -2.71
C ILE A 7 -46.37 -22.24 -2.76
N LEU A 8 -45.36 -22.37 -1.90
CA LEU A 8 -44.12 -21.62 -2.01
C LEU A 8 -43.36 -22.18 -3.22
N ALA A 9 -43.28 -21.42 -4.31
CA ALA A 9 -42.37 -21.71 -5.41
C ALA A 9 -40.94 -21.45 -4.91
N LEU A 10 -40.18 -22.51 -4.62
CA LEU A 10 -38.74 -22.42 -4.44
C LEU A 10 -38.12 -22.12 -5.82
N ILE A 11 -37.74 -20.86 -6.06
CA ILE A 11 -36.84 -20.53 -7.17
C ILE A 11 -35.43 -20.86 -6.68
N ALA A 12 -34.92 -22.02 -7.09
CA ALA A 12 -33.51 -22.33 -6.95
C ALA A 12 -32.75 -21.45 -7.95
N ALA A 13 -32.10 -20.40 -7.46
CA ALA A 13 -31.15 -19.63 -8.25
C ALA A 13 -29.92 -20.51 -8.48
N LEU A 14 -29.81 -21.08 -9.68
CA LEU A 14 -28.61 -21.76 -10.16
C LEU A 14 -27.56 -20.67 -10.40
N PHE A 15 -26.66 -20.47 -9.44
CA PHE A 15 -25.46 -19.67 -9.64
C PHE A 15 -24.52 -20.45 -10.57
N ILE A 16 -24.58 -20.12 -11.86
CA ILE A 16 -23.55 -20.52 -12.80
C ILE A 16 -22.35 -19.62 -12.51
N THR A 17 -21.40 -20.11 -11.72
CA THR A 17 -20.06 -19.54 -11.66
C THR A 17 -19.39 -19.79 -13.01
N VAL A 18 -19.55 -18.83 -13.93
CA VAL A 18 -18.65 -18.74 -15.07
C VAL A 18 -17.29 -18.37 -14.49
N GLY A 19 -16.41 -19.35 -14.37
CA GLY A 19 -14.99 -19.09 -14.16
C GLY A 19 -14.46 -18.39 -15.39
N THR A 20 -14.52 -17.05 -15.40
CA THR A 20 -13.74 -16.28 -16.35
C THR A 20 -12.29 -16.40 -15.89
N THR A 21 -11.55 -17.32 -16.50
CA THR A 21 -10.09 -17.16 -16.56
C THR A 21 -9.86 -15.86 -17.31
N SER A 22 -9.65 -14.76 -16.58
CA SER A 22 -9.10 -13.55 -17.17
C SER A 22 -7.72 -13.95 -17.67
N VAL A 23 -7.61 -14.18 -18.97
CA VAL A 23 -6.31 -14.16 -19.62
C VAL A 23 -5.90 -12.70 -19.53
N ARG A 24 -5.20 -12.33 -18.45
CA ARG A 24 -4.57 -11.03 -18.37
C ARG A 24 -3.65 -10.94 -19.58
N ALA A 25 -3.91 -10.00 -20.48
CA ALA A 25 -2.94 -9.68 -21.51
C ALA A 25 -1.69 -9.21 -20.76
N ALA A 26 -0.60 -9.97 -20.85
CA ALA A 26 0.65 -9.75 -20.13
C ALA A 26 1.36 -8.49 -20.65
N GLY A 27 0.87 -7.31 -20.28
CA GLY A 27 1.52 -6.03 -20.60
C GLY A 27 2.54 -5.61 -19.53
N PHE A 28 2.28 -5.94 -18.26
CA PHE A 28 3.14 -5.62 -17.13
C PHE A 28 3.01 -6.70 -16.05
N ASP A 29 4.13 -7.09 -15.47
CA ASP A 29 4.28 -8.13 -14.45
C ASP A 29 5.32 -7.70 -13.41
N ILE A 30 5.00 -7.85 -12.13
CA ILE A 30 5.94 -7.63 -11.03
C ILE A 30 6.33 -8.99 -10.49
N SER A 31 7.62 -9.33 -10.61
CA SER A 31 8.15 -10.59 -10.10
C SER A 31 8.99 -10.36 -8.85
N VAL A 32 8.58 -10.89 -7.71
CA VAL A 32 9.31 -10.78 -6.45
C VAL A 32 10.18 -12.01 -6.18
N VAL A 33 11.45 -11.77 -5.85
CA VAL A 33 12.42 -12.80 -5.44
C VAL A 33 12.84 -12.55 -4.00
N PHE A 34 12.57 -13.52 -3.12
CA PHE A 34 12.85 -13.36 -1.69
C PHE A 34 14.30 -13.71 -1.32
N GLY A 35 15.03 -12.74 -0.76
CA GLY A 35 16.42 -12.85 -0.33
C GLY A 35 16.63 -13.38 1.10
N GLY A 36 15.55 -13.60 1.87
CA GLY A 36 15.58 -14.05 3.27
C GLY A 36 15.08 -12.99 4.26
N GLY A 37 15.02 -13.35 5.54
CA GLY A 37 14.60 -12.44 6.63
C GLY A 37 13.10 -12.15 6.75
N LEU A 38 12.29 -12.63 5.79
CA LEU A 38 10.83 -12.54 5.81
C LEU A 38 10.22 -13.91 6.16
N THR A 39 9.20 -13.94 7.01
CA THR A 39 8.42 -15.16 7.27
C THR A 39 7.55 -15.52 6.06
N THR A 40 7.04 -16.76 6.00
CA THR A 40 6.14 -17.17 4.91
C THR A 40 4.85 -16.35 4.87
N SER A 41 4.32 -15.95 6.03
CA SER A 41 3.12 -15.10 6.10
C SER A 41 3.40 -13.70 5.57
N GLN A 42 4.55 -13.10 5.90
CA GLN A 42 4.99 -11.80 5.36
C GLN A 42 5.21 -11.87 3.85
N GLN A 43 5.87 -12.92 3.35
CA GLN A 43 6.05 -13.15 1.91
C GLN A 43 4.71 -13.20 1.16
N SER A 44 3.66 -13.78 1.76
CA SER A 44 2.35 -13.86 1.12
C SER A 44 1.68 -12.50 0.89
N VAL A 45 2.06 -11.48 1.67
CA VAL A 45 1.52 -10.12 1.54
C VAL A 45 1.95 -9.47 0.22
N PHE A 46 3.14 -9.78 -0.29
CA PHE A 46 3.66 -9.23 -1.55
C PHE A 46 2.76 -9.55 -2.74
N SER A 47 2.16 -10.75 -2.78
CA SER A 47 1.23 -11.12 -3.87
C SER A 47 0.00 -10.20 -3.97
N GLN A 48 -0.44 -9.62 -2.85
CA GLN A 48 -1.53 -8.65 -2.82
C GLN A 48 -1.05 -7.29 -3.35
N ALA A 49 0.16 -6.87 -3.00
CA ALA A 49 0.77 -5.64 -3.50
C ALA A 49 1.07 -5.70 -5.00
N GLU A 50 1.60 -6.83 -5.48
CA GLU A 50 1.77 -7.13 -6.92
C GLU A 50 0.44 -7.00 -7.64
N SER A 51 -0.58 -7.72 -7.18
CA SER A 51 -1.92 -7.70 -7.77
C SER A 51 -2.53 -6.30 -7.78
N PHE A 52 -2.32 -5.52 -6.71
CA PHE A 52 -2.78 -4.14 -6.60
C PHE A 52 -2.15 -3.27 -7.69
N TRP A 53 -0.82 -3.21 -7.78
CA TRP A 53 -0.14 -2.36 -8.75
C TRP A 53 -0.40 -2.79 -10.18
N GLU A 54 -0.39 -4.09 -10.47
CA GLU A 54 -0.69 -4.59 -11.81
C GLU A 54 -2.17 -4.41 -12.19
N SER A 55 -3.07 -4.15 -11.24
CA SER A 55 -4.46 -3.79 -11.56
C SER A 55 -4.57 -2.34 -12.05
N LEU A 56 -3.62 -1.50 -11.65
CA LEU A 56 -3.56 -0.07 -11.99
C LEU A 56 -2.63 0.19 -13.18
N ILE A 57 -1.54 -0.54 -13.28
CA ILE A 57 -0.52 -0.47 -14.32
C ILE A 57 -0.65 -1.69 -15.22
N THR A 58 -1.01 -1.45 -16.48
CA THR A 58 -1.39 -2.51 -17.43
C THR A 58 -0.33 -2.79 -18.48
N GLY A 59 0.72 -1.95 -18.55
CA GLY A 59 1.77 -2.08 -19.55
C GLY A 59 2.73 -0.90 -19.55
N TYR A 60 3.40 -0.73 -20.68
CA TYR A 60 4.29 0.40 -20.97
C TYR A 60 3.77 1.19 -22.17
N GLN A 61 4.15 2.47 -22.25
CA GLN A 61 3.76 3.33 -23.36
C GLN A 61 4.32 2.83 -24.71
N PRO A 62 3.70 3.23 -25.85
CA PRO A 62 4.10 2.77 -27.18
C PRO A 62 5.60 2.94 -27.47
N GLY A 63 6.20 1.86 -27.97
CA GLY A 63 7.63 1.82 -28.31
C GLY A 63 8.55 1.36 -27.18
N ILE A 64 8.03 1.21 -25.96
CA ILE A 64 8.75 0.53 -24.87
C ILE A 64 8.48 -0.97 -24.97
N THR A 65 9.55 -1.77 -25.02
CA THR A 65 9.47 -3.23 -25.11
C THR A 65 10.03 -3.84 -23.83
N LEU A 66 9.17 -4.01 -22.84
CA LEU A 66 9.44 -4.66 -21.56
C LEU A 66 8.21 -5.49 -21.19
N SER A 67 8.42 -6.53 -20.38
CA SER A 67 7.33 -7.37 -19.85
C SER A 67 6.98 -7.06 -18.40
N GLY A 68 7.87 -6.40 -17.67
CA GLY A 68 7.74 -6.25 -16.24
C GLY A 68 9.05 -5.89 -15.53
N ILE A 69 9.02 -6.01 -14.21
CA ILE A 69 10.12 -5.67 -13.30
C ILE A 69 10.40 -6.83 -12.34
N THR A 70 11.67 -7.08 -12.03
CA THR A 70 12.06 -8.05 -10.99
C THR A 70 12.52 -7.34 -9.73
N ILE A 71 11.93 -7.67 -8.59
CA ILE A 71 12.22 -7.03 -7.31
C ILE A 71 12.80 -8.05 -6.34
N GLN A 72 13.99 -7.77 -5.81
CA GLN A 72 14.56 -8.56 -4.71
C GLN A 72 14.04 -8.03 -3.38
N ALA A 73 13.25 -8.83 -2.65
CA ALA A 73 12.67 -8.45 -1.37
C ALA A 73 13.33 -9.20 -0.21
N SER A 74 13.68 -8.52 0.87
CA SER A 74 14.28 -9.15 2.06
C SER A 74 13.97 -8.41 3.35
N GLY A 75 14.01 -9.14 4.47
CA GLY A 75 14.06 -8.56 5.81
C GLY A 75 15.51 -8.43 6.25
N VAL A 76 15.93 -7.23 6.65
CA VAL A 76 17.29 -6.96 7.14
C VAL A 76 17.22 -6.07 8.39
N PRO A 77 18.25 -6.05 9.27
CA PRO A 77 18.36 -4.98 10.26
C PRO A 77 18.64 -3.64 9.55
N ILE A 78 17.87 -2.59 9.84
CA ILE A 78 18.09 -1.25 9.28
C ILE A 78 18.52 -0.30 10.40
N ASP A 79 17.62 0.08 11.29
CA ASP A 79 17.87 1.03 12.37
C ASP A 79 17.19 0.66 13.70
N GLY A 80 16.43 -0.43 13.73
CA GLY A 80 15.76 -0.93 14.91
C GLY A 80 14.27 -0.67 14.86
N ASN A 81 13.66 -0.32 16.00
CA ASN A 81 12.22 -0.13 16.05
C ASN A 81 11.81 1.28 15.60
N GLY A 82 10.98 1.34 14.55
CA GLY A 82 10.40 2.57 14.00
C GLY A 82 11.37 3.38 13.15
N GLN A 83 10.94 4.58 12.75
CA GLN A 83 11.61 5.46 11.78
C GLN A 83 11.64 4.89 10.35
N ILE A 84 12.50 3.89 10.06
CA ILE A 84 12.60 3.29 8.73
C ILE A 84 11.92 1.92 8.73
N LEU A 85 10.67 1.89 8.29
CA LEU A 85 9.89 0.66 8.18
C LEU A 85 10.35 -0.21 6.99
N GLY A 86 10.74 0.46 5.92
CA GLY A 86 11.20 -0.12 4.67
C GLY A 86 12.05 0.89 3.90
N GLN A 87 12.77 0.37 2.91
CA GLN A 87 13.49 1.17 1.93
C GLN A 87 13.52 0.42 0.60
N ALA A 88 13.39 1.15 -0.49
CA ALA A 88 13.35 0.55 -1.81
C ALA A 88 13.82 1.47 -2.92
N GLY A 89 14.16 0.85 -4.05
CA GLY A 89 14.49 1.60 -5.25
C GLY A 89 14.98 0.73 -6.40
N PRO A 90 15.11 1.33 -7.59
CA PRO A 90 15.62 0.67 -8.77
C PRO A 90 17.12 0.35 -8.62
N THR A 91 17.52 -0.84 -9.07
CA THR A 91 18.92 -1.29 -9.13
C THR A 91 19.42 -1.42 -10.57
N SER A 92 18.50 -1.51 -11.52
CA SER A 92 18.80 -1.55 -12.94
C SER A 92 17.63 -0.98 -13.74
N GLY A 93 17.94 -0.37 -14.88
CA GLY A 93 16.95 0.24 -15.75
C GLY A 93 17.42 0.35 -17.19
N VAL A 94 16.51 0.79 -18.04
CA VAL A 94 16.74 1.07 -19.46
C VAL A 94 16.23 2.45 -19.80
N PHE A 95 16.78 3.02 -20.87
CA PHE A 95 16.23 4.23 -21.47
C PHE A 95 15.56 3.88 -22.80
N GLN A 96 14.24 4.04 -22.88
CA GLN A 96 13.46 3.76 -24.10
C GLN A 96 12.46 4.88 -24.33
N GLN A 97 12.37 5.36 -25.57
CA GLN A 97 11.37 6.37 -25.97
C GLN A 97 11.38 7.67 -25.15
N GLY A 98 12.53 8.04 -24.56
CA GLY A 98 12.64 9.24 -23.72
C GLY A 98 12.43 8.99 -22.24
N PHE A 99 12.11 7.76 -21.83
CA PHE A 99 11.86 7.39 -20.44
C PHE A 99 12.99 6.55 -19.87
N GLY A 100 13.43 6.89 -18.66
CA GLY A 100 14.22 6.02 -17.80
C GLY A 100 13.29 5.12 -17.00
N ILE A 101 13.38 3.81 -17.22
CA ILE A 101 12.44 2.81 -16.70
C ILE A 101 13.18 1.75 -15.92
N ALA A 102 12.70 1.43 -14.72
CA ALA A 102 13.25 0.36 -13.90
C ALA A 102 12.98 -1.03 -14.52
N THR A 103 13.98 -1.90 -14.47
CA THR A 103 13.86 -3.31 -14.88
C THR A 103 14.16 -4.27 -13.72
N GLN A 104 14.93 -3.80 -12.74
CA GLN A 104 15.19 -4.50 -11.50
C GLN A 104 15.19 -3.52 -10.34
N GLY A 105 14.83 -3.98 -9.15
CA GLY A 105 14.94 -3.21 -7.92
C GLY A 105 15.13 -4.06 -6.68
N VAL A 106 15.22 -3.38 -5.56
CA VAL A 106 15.35 -3.98 -4.24
C VAL A 106 14.31 -3.37 -3.29
N MET A 107 13.76 -4.20 -2.42
CA MET A 107 12.99 -3.78 -1.25
C MET A 107 13.58 -4.43 0.00
N GLN A 108 13.84 -3.64 1.02
CA GLN A 108 14.37 -4.08 2.31
C GLN A 108 13.46 -3.57 3.42
N PHE A 109 13.08 -4.44 4.35
CA PHE A 109 12.19 -4.10 5.47
C PHE A 109 12.92 -4.36 6.79
N ASP A 110 12.74 -3.48 7.79
CA ASP A 110 13.41 -3.68 9.07
C ASP A 110 12.81 -4.89 9.81
N THR A 111 13.66 -5.88 10.06
CA THR A 111 13.34 -7.06 10.87
C THR A 111 12.78 -6.74 12.26
N ALA A 112 13.10 -5.59 12.83
CA ALA A 112 12.58 -5.14 14.13
C ALA A 112 11.12 -4.68 14.07
N ASP A 113 10.62 -4.29 12.89
CA ASP A 113 9.26 -3.74 12.71
C ASP A 113 8.30 -4.69 12.00
N LEU A 114 8.81 -5.64 11.20
CA LEU A 114 8.01 -6.60 10.43
C LEU A 114 6.91 -7.30 11.25
N GLY A 115 7.22 -7.76 12.47
CA GLY A 115 6.25 -8.44 13.31
C GLY A 115 5.14 -7.52 13.83
N VAL A 116 5.47 -6.25 14.09
CA VAL A 116 4.51 -5.24 14.55
C VAL A 116 3.60 -4.83 13.39
N LEU A 117 4.17 -4.56 12.21
CA LEU A 117 3.42 -4.21 11.00
C LEU A 117 2.46 -5.33 10.58
N GLU A 118 2.94 -6.58 10.55
CA GLU A 118 2.12 -7.74 10.22
C GLU A 118 0.95 -7.91 11.21
N THR A 119 1.21 -7.75 12.51
CA THR A 119 0.16 -7.87 13.54
C THR A 119 -0.85 -6.73 13.47
N ALA A 120 -0.41 -5.53 13.10
CA ALA A 120 -1.25 -4.35 12.94
C ALA A 120 -2.06 -4.37 11.63
N GLY A 121 -1.74 -5.27 10.69
CA GLY A 121 -2.30 -5.26 9.34
C GLY A 121 -1.89 -4.02 8.55
N LEU A 122 -0.65 -3.56 8.76
CA LEU A 122 -0.06 -2.38 8.10
C LEU A 122 1.06 -2.74 7.12
N LEU A 123 1.40 -4.02 7.02
CA LEU A 123 2.54 -4.47 6.22
C LEU A 123 2.26 -4.34 4.72
N ASP A 124 1.01 -4.52 4.30
CA ASP A 124 0.58 -4.34 2.92
C ASP A 124 0.74 -2.90 2.44
N GLU A 125 0.40 -1.91 3.26
CA GLU A 125 0.58 -0.50 2.96
C GLU A 125 2.05 -0.17 2.72
N VAL A 126 2.95 -0.62 3.61
CA VAL A 126 4.38 -0.37 3.45
C VAL A 126 4.91 -1.08 2.21
N ILE A 127 4.52 -2.34 1.93
CA ILE A 127 4.96 -3.04 0.72
C ILE A 127 4.47 -2.34 -0.56
N ILE A 128 3.21 -1.89 -0.59
CA ILE A 128 2.66 -1.16 -1.75
C ILE A 128 3.44 0.14 -1.98
N HIS A 129 3.74 0.87 -0.90
CA HIS A 129 4.55 2.09 -0.94
C HIS A 129 5.96 1.83 -1.50
N GLU A 130 6.70 0.88 -0.91
CA GLU A 130 8.06 0.55 -1.35
C GLU A 130 8.12 0.05 -2.80
N MET A 131 7.09 -0.70 -3.23
CA MET A 131 7.01 -1.20 -4.59
C MET A 131 6.84 -0.07 -5.62
N ALA A 132 6.15 1.02 -5.27
CA ALA A 132 6.05 2.22 -6.10
C ALA A 132 7.42 2.88 -6.31
N HIS A 133 8.23 2.97 -5.26
CA HIS A 133 9.59 3.50 -5.34
C HIS A 133 10.48 2.67 -6.26
N VAL A 134 10.36 1.34 -6.25
CA VAL A 134 11.07 0.48 -7.20
C VAL A 134 10.63 0.75 -8.64
N MET A 135 9.34 0.98 -8.87
CA MET A 135 8.80 1.27 -10.19
C MET A 135 9.14 2.67 -10.71
N GLY A 136 9.66 3.56 -9.86
CA GLY A 136 10.21 4.86 -10.26
C GLY A 136 9.57 6.07 -9.61
N PHE A 137 8.54 5.87 -8.78
CA PHE A 137 7.94 6.97 -8.02
C PHE A 137 8.96 7.56 -7.06
N GLY A 138 9.21 8.87 -7.11
CA GLY A 138 10.26 9.55 -6.35
C GLY A 138 11.68 9.27 -6.88
N THR A 139 11.99 8.02 -7.17
CA THR A 139 13.36 7.55 -7.47
C THR A 139 13.82 7.80 -8.91
N LEU A 140 12.89 7.94 -9.87
CA LEU A 140 13.20 8.17 -11.29
C LEU A 140 12.66 9.50 -11.80
N TRP A 141 12.15 10.38 -10.94
CA TRP A 141 11.58 11.66 -11.34
C TRP A 141 12.62 12.58 -11.97
N GLU A 142 13.80 12.75 -11.36
CA GLU A 142 14.87 13.58 -11.92
C GLU A 142 15.34 13.06 -13.27
N LEU A 143 15.55 11.74 -13.38
CA LEU A 143 16.00 11.10 -14.62
C LEU A 143 15.02 11.32 -15.78
N ASN A 144 13.73 11.37 -15.48
CA ASN A 144 12.67 11.61 -16.46
C ASN A 144 12.30 13.11 -16.60
N GLY A 145 13.01 14.02 -15.92
CA GLY A 145 12.77 15.46 -15.99
C GLY A 145 11.44 15.90 -15.39
N LEU A 146 10.89 15.12 -14.45
CA LEU A 146 9.59 15.36 -13.82
C LEU A 146 9.70 16.24 -12.58
N SER A 147 10.84 16.20 -11.91
CA SER A 147 11.19 17.04 -10.76
C SER A 147 12.68 17.38 -10.79
N ALA A 148 13.07 18.42 -10.06
CA ALA A 148 14.47 18.77 -9.83
C ALA A 148 14.75 18.73 -8.31
N PRO A 149 15.94 18.27 -7.88
CA PRO A 149 16.29 18.20 -6.46
C PRO A 149 16.08 19.52 -5.73
N GLY A 150 15.40 19.49 -4.58
CA GLY A 150 15.10 20.65 -3.74
C GLY A 150 14.11 21.65 -4.34
N SER A 151 13.46 21.32 -5.46
CA SER A 151 12.48 22.22 -6.08
C SER A 151 11.14 22.26 -5.35
N GLY A 152 10.79 21.17 -4.66
CA GLY A 152 9.47 20.95 -4.06
C GLY A 152 8.34 20.79 -5.09
N GLN A 153 8.69 20.48 -6.34
CA GLN A 153 7.75 20.51 -7.47
C GLN A 153 7.88 19.27 -8.34
N TYR A 154 6.74 18.65 -8.61
CA TYR A 154 6.58 17.68 -9.67
C TYR A 154 5.75 18.28 -10.82
N THR A 155 6.20 18.08 -12.05
CA THR A 155 5.72 18.78 -13.25
C THR A 155 5.30 17.84 -14.38
N GLY A 156 5.21 16.53 -14.13
CA GLY A 156 4.65 15.57 -15.08
C GLY A 156 3.24 15.96 -15.50
N GLN A 157 3.01 16.02 -16.82
CA GLN A 157 1.80 16.62 -17.38
C GLN A 157 0.56 15.76 -17.10
N ASN A 158 0.69 14.43 -17.16
CA ASN A 158 -0.44 13.53 -16.94
C ASN A 158 -0.90 13.59 -15.48
N ALA A 159 0.03 13.50 -14.53
CA ALA A 159 -0.30 13.61 -13.12
C ALA A 159 -0.85 14.99 -12.76
N LEU A 160 -0.26 16.07 -13.30
CA LEU A 160 -0.71 17.43 -13.00
C LEU A 160 -2.12 17.71 -13.49
N ASP A 161 -2.52 17.16 -14.65
CA ASP A 161 -3.89 17.29 -15.14
C ASP A 161 -4.89 16.55 -14.23
N ILE A 162 -4.52 15.38 -13.71
CA ILE A 162 -5.36 14.66 -12.73
C ILE A 162 -5.38 15.37 -11.37
N TYR A 163 -4.24 15.87 -10.89
CA TYR A 163 -4.16 16.63 -9.63
C TYR A 163 -5.06 17.86 -9.64
N ARG A 164 -5.17 18.54 -10.80
CA ARG A 164 -6.11 19.67 -10.97
C ARG A 164 -7.57 19.27 -10.84
N LEU A 165 -7.90 18.06 -11.28
CA LEU A 165 -9.27 17.54 -11.18
C LEU A 165 -9.58 17.05 -9.77
N GLU A 166 -8.64 16.36 -9.12
CA GLU A 166 -8.84 15.78 -7.80
C GLU A 166 -8.76 16.80 -6.66
N PHE A 167 -7.83 17.75 -6.73
CA PHE A 167 -7.42 18.51 -5.56
C PHE A 167 -7.32 20.02 -5.77
N ASP A 168 -6.61 20.49 -6.80
CA ASP A 168 -6.38 21.93 -7.01
C ASP A 168 -6.45 22.36 -8.49
N PRO A 169 -7.62 22.84 -8.95
CA PRO A 169 -7.83 23.25 -10.35
C PRO A 169 -6.88 24.32 -10.89
N LEU A 170 -6.18 25.05 -10.03
CA LEU A 170 -5.27 26.13 -10.41
C LEU A 170 -3.79 25.75 -10.30
N ALA A 171 -3.48 24.52 -9.89
CA ALA A 171 -2.12 24.06 -9.69
C ALA A 171 -1.27 24.16 -10.96
N THR A 172 -0.02 24.59 -10.82
CA THR A 172 0.99 24.57 -11.90
C THR A 172 2.03 23.48 -11.73
N PHE A 173 2.04 22.82 -10.57
CA PHE A 173 2.88 21.68 -10.20
C PHE A 173 2.18 20.92 -9.06
N ILE A 174 2.65 19.71 -8.77
CA ILE A 174 2.26 18.94 -7.60
C ILE A 174 3.32 19.15 -6.51
N PRO A 175 2.95 19.53 -5.27
CA PRO A 175 3.91 19.70 -4.18
C PRO A 175 4.65 18.40 -3.83
N VAL A 176 5.97 18.48 -3.75
CA VAL A 176 6.87 17.39 -3.36
C VAL A 176 7.48 17.74 -2.00
N GLU A 177 7.59 16.73 -1.13
CA GLU A 177 8.14 16.87 0.21
C GLU A 177 9.59 17.36 0.19
N LEU A 178 9.95 18.28 1.09
CA LEU A 178 11.30 18.84 1.24
C LEU A 178 11.88 18.64 2.64
N ASP A 179 11.05 18.27 3.61
CA ASP A 179 11.43 17.95 4.98
C ASP A 179 11.70 16.42 5.14
N GLY A 180 11.98 15.98 6.36
CA GLY A 180 12.17 14.54 6.68
C GLY A 180 13.55 13.94 6.35
N GLY A 181 14.36 14.61 5.54
CA GLY A 181 15.74 14.19 5.21
C GLY A 181 15.82 13.30 3.97
N GLU A 182 16.99 12.70 3.69
CA GLU A 182 17.29 12.00 2.41
C GLU A 182 16.35 10.82 2.11
N GLY A 183 15.76 10.19 3.13
CA GLY A 183 14.79 9.11 2.96
C GLY A 183 13.35 9.58 2.68
N THR A 184 13.10 10.89 2.70
CA THR A 184 11.75 11.45 2.62
C THR A 184 11.67 12.61 1.62
N ALA A 185 12.54 13.59 1.73
CA ALA A 185 12.59 14.74 0.82
C ALA A 185 12.83 14.30 -0.63
N ASP A 186 12.22 15.02 -1.57
CA ASP A 186 12.27 14.82 -3.02
C ASP A 186 11.73 13.47 -3.53
N GLY A 187 11.35 12.54 -2.65
CA GLY A 187 10.85 11.20 -3.01
C GLY A 187 9.33 11.01 -2.86
N HIS A 188 8.65 11.95 -2.21
CA HIS A 188 7.27 11.80 -1.74
C HIS A 188 6.41 13.00 -2.10
N TRP A 189 5.10 12.81 -2.10
CA TRP A 189 4.17 13.93 -2.03
C TRP A 189 4.30 14.64 -0.68
N ASP A 190 4.20 15.96 -0.72
CA ASP A 190 4.26 16.81 0.47
C ASP A 190 3.10 16.50 1.43
N GLU A 191 3.36 16.30 2.72
CA GLU A 191 2.32 15.97 3.72
C GLU A 191 1.24 17.07 3.87
N GLY A 192 1.59 18.32 3.54
CA GLY A 192 0.72 19.50 3.60
C GLY A 192 -0.04 19.79 2.30
N TRP A 193 0.09 18.98 1.26
CA TRP A 193 -0.59 19.17 -0.02
C TRP A 193 -2.10 18.91 0.04
N ALA A 194 -2.80 19.26 -1.03
CA ALA A 194 -4.26 19.13 -1.11
C ALA A 194 -4.75 17.67 -1.19
N GLY A 195 -3.85 16.71 -1.47
CA GLY A 195 -4.13 15.27 -1.47
C GLY A 195 -4.23 14.64 -0.08
N THR A 196 -3.99 15.41 0.98
CA THR A 196 -3.96 14.97 2.39
C THR A 196 -2.79 14.06 2.74
N ALA A 197 -2.44 14.05 4.03
CA ALA A 197 -1.45 13.17 4.64
C ALA A 197 -1.78 11.68 4.53
N ASN A 198 -3.03 11.31 4.22
CA ASN A 198 -3.46 9.91 4.10
C ASN A 198 -3.17 9.29 2.73
N GLU A 199 -2.62 10.06 1.78
CA GLU A 199 -2.17 9.49 0.52
C GLU A 199 -0.91 8.65 0.78
N LEU A 200 -0.89 7.40 0.30
CA LEU A 200 0.12 6.42 0.70
C LEU A 200 1.55 6.85 0.33
N MET A 201 1.73 7.65 -0.72
CA MET A 201 3.03 8.10 -1.20
C MET A 201 3.50 9.42 -0.59
N THR A 202 2.90 9.86 0.53
CA THR A 202 3.53 10.85 1.41
C THR A 202 4.62 10.19 2.27
N GLY A 203 5.46 11.01 2.91
CA GLY A 203 6.65 10.54 3.63
C GLY A 203 6.38 9.74 4.91
N PHE A 204 5.15 9.80 5.45
CA PHE A 204 4.76 9.11 6.68
C PHE A 204 3.47 8.33 6.47
N LEU A 205 3.45 7.08 6.96
CA LEU A 205 2.26 6.25 6.88
C LEU A 205 1.14 6.80 7.77
N ASN A 206 0.07 7.30 7.15
CA ASN A 206 -1.16 7.73 7.81
C ASN A 206 -2.35 6.86 7.38
N VAL A 207 -3.15 6.41 8.34
CA VAL A 207 -4.30 5.51 8.09
C VAL A 207 -5.65 6.19 8.36
N PRO A 208 -6.72 5.85 7.60
CA PRO A 208 -6.74 4.91 6.48
C PRO A 208 -6.02 5.48 5.25
N ALA A 209 -5.11 4.69 4.67
CA ALA A 209 -4.29 5.08 3.52
C ALA A 209 -5.01 4.78 2.18
N PHE A 210 -4.66 5.54 1.15
CA PHE A 210 -5.18 5.34 -0.21
C PHE A 210 -4.14 5.75 -1.26
N ILE A 211 -4.32 5.29 -2.50
CA ILE A 211 -3.56 5.77 -3.66
C ILE A 211 -4.45 6.70 -4.48
N SER A 212 -4.03 7.94 -4.67
CA SER A 212 -4.77 8.94 -5.47
C SER A 212 -4.74 8.59 -6.96
N ALA A 213 -5.72 9.07 -7.75
CA ALA A 213 -5.60 8.96 -9.21
C ALA A 213 -4.40 9.77 -9.73
N THR A 214 -4.03 10.84 -9.02
CA THR A 214 -2.81 11.62 -9.25
C THR A 214 -1.55 10.74 -9.19
N THR A 215 -1.40 9.92 -8.14
CA THR A 215 -0.28 8.95 -8.02
C THR A 215 -0.29 7.95 -9.16
N VAL A 216 -1.45 7.40 -9.53
CA VAL A 216 -1.55 6.47 -10.66
C VAL A 216 -1.12 7.15 -11.96
N ALA A 217 -1.62 8.36 -12.23
CA ALA A 217 -1.26 9.12 -13.43
C ALA A 217 0.23 9.49 -13.50
N SER A 218 0.90 9.66 -12.36
CA SER A 218 2.36 9.89 -12.32
C SER A 218 3.18 8.75 -12.92
N PHE A 219 2.66 7.52 -12.95
CA PHE A 219 3.29 6.42 -13.66
C PHE A 219 3.20 6.57 -15.18
N GLN A 220 2.20 7.26 -15.72
CA GLN A 220 2.19 7.58 -17.15
C GLN A 220 3.34 8.51 -17.53
N ASP A 221 3.65 9.48 -16.67
CA ASP A 221 4.81 10.37 -16.86
C ASP A 221 6.15 9.63 -16.72
N LEU A 222 6.17 8.42 -16.15
CA LEU A 222 7.32 7.51 -16.06
C LEU A 222 7.38 6.47 -17.20
N GLY A 223 6.49 6.57 -18.21
CA GLY A 223 6.48 5.68 -19.37
C GLY A 223 5.64 4.42 -19.21
N TYR A 224 4.83 4.32 -18.15
CA TYR A 224 3.87 3.22 -17.98
C TYR A 224 2.53 3.51 -18.67
N THR A 225 1.76 2.47 -18.96
CA THR A 225 0.34 2.57 -19.30
C THR A 225 -0.48 2.22 -18.07
N THR A 226 -1.37 3.11 -17.65
CA THR A 226 -2.25 2.89 -16.51
C THR A 226 -3.71 2.77 -16.95
N ILE A 227 -4.57 2.32 -16.04
CA ILE A 227 -6.01 2.51 -16.20
C ILE A 227 -6.35 4.00 -16.06
N ASP A 228 -7.46 4.41 -16.67
CA ASP A 228 -8.00 5.76 -16.51
C ASP A 228 -8.79 5.85 -15.19
N LEU A 229 -8.29 6.65 -14.26
CA LEU A 229 -8.95 6.94 -12.99
C LEU A 229 -9.24 8.43 -12.84
N VAL A 230 -10.33 8.73 -12.14
CA VAL A 230 -10.71 10.10 -11.75
C VAL A 230 -11.02 10.21 -10.26
N VAL A 231 -10.75 9.14 -9.50
CA VAL A 231 -10.95 9.06 -8.06
C VAL A 231 -9.86 8.19 -7.43
N ALA A 232 -9.55 8.48 -6.17
CA ALA A 232 -8.67 7.67 -5.33
C ALA A 232 -9.11 6.20 -5.21
N VAL A 233 -8.12 5.33 -5.07
CA VAL A 233 -8.24 3.88 -4.91
C VAL A 233 -7.90 3.51 -3.47
N PRO A 234 -8.85 2.94 -2.70
CA PRO A 234 -8.55 2.39 -1.39
C PRO A 234 -7.56 1.23 -1.50
N LEU A 235 -6.68 1.07 -0.52
CA LEU A 235 -5.80 -0.09 -0.46
C LEU A 235 -6.60 -1.36 -0.15
N PRO A 236 -6.13 -2.53 -0.58
CA PRO A 236 -6.75 -3.80 -0.18
C PRO A 236 -6.76 -3.86 1.34
N ALA A 237 -7.91 -4.13 1.96
CA ALA A 237 -7.89 -4.45 3.38
C ALA A 237 -7.20 -5.82 3.53
N SER A 238 -6.08 -5.88 4.25
CA SER A 238 -5.39 -7.14 4.51
C SER A 238 -6.38 -8.18 5.06
N ALA A 239 -6.63 -9.22 4.25
CA ALA A 239 -7.57 -10.29 4.54
C ALA A 239 -6.99 -11.29 5.55
N LEU A 240 -6.53 -10.83 6.70
CA LEU A 240 -6.23 -11.67 7.88
C LEU A 240 -7.50 -12.07 8.66
N LEU A 241 -8.65 -12.11 7.97
CA LEU A 241 -9.90 -12.70 8.45
C LEU A 241 -10.13 -14.06 7.77
N LEU A 242 -9.20 -15.01 7.94
CA LEU A 242 -9.44 -16.42 7.62
C LEU A 242 -8.74 -17.34 8.63
N LEU A 243 -9.40 -17.51 9.79
CA LEU A 243 -9.69 -18.78 10.48
C LEU A 243 -9.91 -18.55 12.00
N ALA A 244 -10.98 -17.84 12.37
CA ALA A 244 -11.64 -18.10 13.65
C ALA A 244 -12.93 -18.86 13.34
N GLY A 245 -12.86 -20.18 13.50
CA GLY A 245 -13.85 -21.13 13.04
C GLY A 245 -15.24 -20.94 13.63
N LEU A 246 -16.23 -21.43 12.87
CA LEU A 246 -17.37 -22.10 13.48
C LEU A 246 -16.84 -23.20 14.41
N GLY A 247 -16.80 -22.90 15.71
CA GLY A 247 -16.40 -23.81 16.76
C GLY A 247 -16.93 -23.32 18.10
N CYS A 248 -17.98 -23.97 18.57
CA CYS A 248 -18.76 -23.65 19.75
C CYS A 248 -17.98 -23.68 21.09
N LEU A 249 -18.62 -23.06 22.10
CA LEU A 249 -18.56 -23.31 23.56
C LEU A 249 -17.46 -22.65 24.39
N GLY A 250 -17.90 -21.87 25.40
CA GLY A 250 -17.14 -21.65 26.63
C GLY A 250 -17.19 -20.24 27.18
N GLY A 251 -18.33 -19.84 27.76
CA GLY A 251 -18.42 -18.59 28.50
C GLY A 251 -17.55 -18.57 29.75
N VAL A 252 -16.81 -17.49 29.98
CA VAL A 252 -16.30 -17.13 31.31
C VAL A 252 -16.61 -15.65 31.56
N ARG A 253 -17.49 -15.41 32.53
CA ARG A 253 -17.82 -14.07 33.05
C ARG A 253 -16.70 -13.59 33.95
N PHE A 254 -16.07 -12.46 33.63
CA PHE A 254 -15.28 -11.72 34.60
C PHE A 254 -16.18 -10.77 35.39
N THR A 255 -16.42 -11.08 36.66
CA THR A 255 -17.02 -10.16 37.62
C THR A 255 -15.97 -9.18 38.13
N ALA A 256 -16.16 -7.89 37.85
CA ALA A 256 -15.36 -6.81 38.41
C ALA A 256 -15.61 -6.67 39.93
N ARG A 257 -14.54 -6.80 40.73
CA ARG A 257 -14.60 -6.59 42.19
C ARG A 257 -14.24 -5.14 42.52
N ARG A 258 -15.26 -4.33 42.85
CA ARG A 258 -15.10 -2.98 43.44
C ARG A 258 -14.40 -3.07 44.80
N ARG A 259 -13.32 -2.31 44.97
CA ARG A 259 -12.64 -2.08 46.25
C ARG A 259 -13.41 -1.02 47.05
N ASN A 260 -13.98 -1.40 48.19
CA ASN A 260 -14.54 -0.47 49.16
C ASN A 260 -13.44 -0.07 50.17
N HIS A 261 -13.17 1.22 50.27
CA HIS A 261 -12.51 1.84 51.42
C HIS A 261 -13.48 1.93 52.59
N ARG A 262 -13.08 1.50 53.79
CA ARG A 262 -13.51 2.11 55.06
C ARG A 262 -12.51 1.82 56.18
N ALA A 263 -12.28 2.88 56.94
CA ALA A 263 -11.38 3.01 58.08
C ALA A 263 -11.88 2.29 59.34
N ALA A 264 -10.96 1.96 60.26
CA ALA A 264 -10.84 2.59 61.59
C ALA A 264 -10.00 1.77 62.60
N LYS A 265 -9.09 2.50 63.30
CA LYS A 265 -8.72 2.45 64.73
C LYS A 265 -8.07 1.18 65.36
N HIS A 266 -6.78 1.35 65.69
CA HIS A 266 -6.07 1.18 67.00
C HIS A 266 -6.84 0.64 68.24
N PRO A 267 -6.17 0.17 69.33
CA PRO A 267 -4.74 0.35 69.70
C PRO A 267 -3.99 -0.86 70.38
N SER A 268 -2.74 -0.57 70.76
CA SER A 268 -2.00 -0.95 71.99
C SER A 268 -1.09 -2.19 72.06
N SER A 269 0.18 -1.88 72.40
CA SER A 269 1.27 -2.57 73.14
C SER A 269 1.72 -3.97 72.68
N VAL A 270 3.00 -4.37 72.77
CA VAL A 270 3.97 -4.34 73.87
C VAL A 270 5.40 -4.47 73.31
N ALA A 271 6.34 -3.86 74.04
CA ALA A 271 7.82 -3.97 74.04
C ALA A 271 8.61 -3.27 72.92
#